data_AF-A0A7Y5IID0-F1
#
_entry.id   AF-A0A7Y5IID0-F1
#
_cell.length_a   1.000
_cell.length_b   1.000
_cell.length_c   1.000
_cell.angle_alpha   90.00
_cell.angle_beta   90.00
_cell.angle_gamma   90.00
#
_symmetry.space_group_name_H-M   'P 1'
#
loop_
_entity.id
_entity.type
_entity.pdbx_description
1 polymer ?
#
loop_
_entity_poly.entity_id
_entity_poly.type
_entity_poly.pdbx_seq_one_letter_code
_entity_poly.pdbx_strand_id
1 'polypeptide(L)'
;MAYLAPVAFRLWLNDTVNVPVSVTVWMCIFAIVSNWNTMFAMFLNGTGKIRLQLYSAVLVSIINVPLSIGLLTYFGVSGVIMGTVACLGVSAVWSPIQYYKIINNTAKGIWGS
;
A
#
# COMPACT_ATOMS: atom_id res chain seq x y z
N MET A 1 -12.46 -6.11 10.73
CA MET A 1 -12.72 -6.75 9.42
C MET A 1 -12.50 -8.26 9.42
N ALA A 2 -11.44 -8.80 10.03
CA ALA A 2 -11.16 -10.26 10.00
C ALA A 2 -12.29 -11.16 10.54
N TYR A 3 -13.01 -10.75 11.59
CA TYR A 3 -14.09 -11.55 12.18
C TYR A 3 -15.41 -11.55 11.37
N LEU A 4 -15.66 -10.53 10.53
CA LEU A 4 -16.87 -10.43 9.69
C LEU A 4 -16.64 -10.97 8.27
N ALA A 5 -15.38 -11.21 7.90
CA ALA A 5 -14.99 -11.72 6.59
C ALA A 5 -15.74 -13.00 6.17
N PRO A 6 -15.87 -14.06 7.00
CA PRO A 6 -16.56 -15.28 6.57
C PRO A 6 -18.06 -15.07 6.32
N VAL A 7 -18.71 -14.16 7.06
CA VAL A 7 -20.14 -13.85 6.86
C VAL A 7 -20.34 -13.06 5.57
N ALA A 8 -19.49 -12.06 5.31
CA ALA A 8 -19.53 -11.28 4.08
C ALA A 8 -19.23 -12.14 2.84
N PHE A 9 -18.22 -13.01 2.92
CA PHE A 9 -17.89 -13.92 1.80
C PHE A 9 -19.00 -14.92 1.52
N ARG A 10 -19.68 -15.46 2.53
CA ARG A 10 -20.85 -16.34 2.30
C ARG A 10 -22.00 -15.62 1.63
N LEU A 11 -22.27 -14.38 2.02
CA LEU A 11 -23.36 -13.57 1.46
C LEU A 11 -23.07 -13.13 0.02
N TRP A 12 -21.80 -12.97 -0.33
CA TRP A 12 -21.36 -12.46 -1.64
C TRP A 12 -20.99 -13.55 -2.65
N LEU A 13 -20.38 -14.65 -2.21
CA LEU A 13 -19.89 -15.74 -3.07
C LEU A 13 -20.79 -16.99 -3.05
N ASN A 14 -21.86 -17.01 -2.25
CA ASN A 14 -22.82 -18.11 -2.19
C ASN A 14 -22.13 -19.50 -2.08
N ASP A 15 -21.14 -19.60 -1.18
CA ASP A 15 -20.33 -20.81 -0.89
C ASP A 15 -19.54 -21.42 -2.08
N THR A 16 -19.40 -20.75 -3.23
CA THR A 16 -18.65 -21.32 -4.39
C THR A 16 -17.13 -21.18 -4.33
N VAL A 17 -16.58 -20.27 -3.50
CA VAL A 17 -15.13 -20.02 -3.41
C VAL A 17 -14.70 -19.93 -1.94
N ASN A 18 -13.92 -20.90 -1.49
CA ASN A 18 -13.36 -20.89 -0.14
C ASN A 18 -12.13 -19.96 -0.10
N VAL A 19 -12.31 -18.72 0.36
CA VAL A 19 -11.21 -17.75 0.47
C VAL A 19 -10.28 -18.16 1.61
N PRO A 20 -8.98 -18.38 1.37
CA PRO A 20 -8.04 -18.73 2.43
C PRO A 20 -7.94 -17.62 3.48
N VAL A 21 -7.87 -18.01 4.76
CA VAL A 21 -7.68 -17.06 5.87
C VAL A 21 -6.43 -16.20 5.67
N SER A 22 -5.39 -16.74 5.02
CA SER A 22 -4.18 -16.01 4.67
C SER A 22 -4.45 -14.76 3.81
N VAL A 23 -5.34 -14.83 2.82
CA VAL A 23 -5.71 -13.70 1.95
C VAL A 23 -6.36 -12.60 2.78
N THR A 24 -7.25 -12.98 3.70
CA THR A 24 -7.96 -12.03 4.59
C THR A 24 -6.99 -11.30 5.52
N VAL A 25 -6.00 -12.00 6.06
CA VAL A 25 -4.95 -11.41 6.91
C VAL A 25 -4.11 -10.41 6.10
N TRP A 26 -3.66 -10.78 4.91
CA TRP A 26 -2.89 -9.90 4.03
C TRP A 26 -3.69 -8.66 3.61
N MET A 27 -4.99 -8.80 3.35
CA MET A 27 -5.86 -7.65 3.09
C MET A 27 -6.00 -6.71 4.28
N CYS A 28 -6.04 -7.24 5.51
CA CYS A 28 -6.06 -6.39 6.71
C CYS A 28 -4.78 -5.58 6.85
N ILE A 29 -3.62 -6.21 6.63
CA ILE A 29 -2.32 -5.52 6.65
C ILE A 29 -2.27 -4.45 5.57
N PHE A 30 -2.68 -4.80 4.35
CA PHE A 30 -2.80 -3.86 3.24
C PHE A 30 -3.64 -2.64 3.60
N ALA A 31 -4.81 -2.84 4.23
CA ALA A 31 -5.69 -1.75 4.63
C ALA A 31 -5.05 -0.80 5.64
N ILE A 32 -4.23 -1.30 6.57
CA ILE A 32 -3.51 -0.47 7.55
C ILE A 32 -2.44 0.36 6.85
N VAL A 33 -1.60 -0.28 6.03
CA VAL A 33 -0.51 0.38 5.32
C VAL A 33 -1.03 1.38 4.28
N SER A 34 -2.13 1.07 3.61
CA SER A 34 -2.75 1.97 2.64
C SER A 34 -3.34 3.20 3.32
N ASN A 35 -4.05 3.05 4.45
CA ASN A 35 -4.54 4.19 5.22
C ASN A 35 -3.40 5.09 5.71
N TRP A 36 -2.31 4.49 6.20
CA TRP A 36 -1.11 5.24 6.59
C TRP A 36 -0.58 6.09 5.43
N ASN A 37 -0.38 5.47 4.27
CA ASN A 37 0.07 6.18 3.07
C ASN A 37 -0.90 7.29 2.65
N THR A 38 -2.21 7.02 2.66
CA THR A 38 -3.23 8.01 2.29
C THR A 38 -3.21 9.22 3.22
N MET A 39 -3.00 9.03 4.52
CA MET A 39 -2.90 10.14 5.49
C MET A 39 -1.76 11.10 5.13
N PHE A 40 -0.55 10.58 4.89
CA PHE A 40 0.58 11.43 4.48
C PHE A 40 0.40 11.99 3.07
N ALA A 41 -0.17 11.21 2.15
CA ALA A 41 -0.49 11.67 0.81
C ALA A 41 -1.42 12.88 0.86
N MET A 42 -2.50 12.84 1.62
CA MET A 42 -3.43 13.97 1.77
C MET A 42 -2.73 15.21 2.32
N PHE A 43 -1.85 15.06 3.31
CA PHE A 43 -1.05 16.17 3.82
C PHE A 43 -0.11 16.74 2.75
N LEU A 44 0.69 15.90 2.08
CA LEU A 44 1.62 16.31 1.03
C LEU A 44 0.89 17.02 -0.12
N ASN A 45 -0.27 16.48 -0.54
CA ASN A 45 -1.14 17.09 -1.55
C ASN A 45 -1.62 18.48 -1.11
N GLY A 46 -2.01 18.65 0.16
CA GLY A 46 -2.38 19.95 0.72
C GLY A 46 -1.24 20.98 0.74
N THR A 47 0.02 20.53 0.80
CA THR A 47 1.21 21.41 0.72
C THR A 47 1.67 21.71 -0.71
N GLY A 48 1.06 21.11 -1.73
CA GLY A 48 1.43 21.28 -3.15
C GLY A 48 2.71 20.55 -3.58
N LYS A 49 3.34 19.76 -2.70
CA LYS A 49 4.63 19.09 -2.93
C LYS A 49 4.46 17.63 -3.34
N ILE A 50 3.94 17.42 -4.55
CA ILE A 50 3.52 16.10 -5.07
C ILE A 50 4.57 15.40 -5.95
N ARG A 51 5.67 16.07 -6.30
CA ARG A 51 6.64 15.53 -7.28
C ARG A 51 7.28 14.23 -6.80
N LEU A 52 7.69 14.17 -5.54
CA LEU A 52 8.30 12.94 -4.97
C LEU A 52 7.31 11.77 -4.95
N GLN A 53 6.03 12.07 -4.66
CA GLN A 53 4.96 11.07 -4.70
C GLN A 53 4.77 10.50 -6.11
N LEU A 54 4.80 11.35 -7.13
CA LEU A 54 4.68 10.92 -8.53
C LEU A 54 5.87 10.03 -8.95
N TYR A 55 7.11 10.45 -8.67
CA TYR A 55 8.29 9.63 -8.98
C TYR A 55 8.25 8.29 -8.24
N SER A 56 7.89 8.30 -6.96
CA SER A 56 7.73 7.07 -6.18
C SER A 56 6.63 6.20 -6.75
N ALA A 57 5.49 6.74 -7.16
CA ALA A 57 4.38 5.97 -7.72
C ALA A 57 4.77 5.27 -9.02
N VAL A 58 5.54 5.94 -9.89
CA VAL A 58 6.05 5.35 -11.14
C VAL A 58 7.07 4.26 -10.86
N LEU A 59 8.04 4.48 -9.97
CA LEU A 59 9.01 3.44 -9.61
C LEU A 59 8.33 2.25 -8.95
N VAL A 60 7.40 2.51 -8.04
CA VAL A 60 6.64 1.48 -7.34
C VAL A 60 5.77 0.69 -8.31
N SER A 61 5.11 1.31 -9.29
CA SER A 61 4.30 0.57 -10.27
C SER A 61 5.15 -0.36 -11.15
N ILE A 62 6.33 0.11 -11.59
CA ILE A 62 7.28 -0.69 -12.36
C ILE A 62 7.80 -1.87 -11.54
N ILE A 63 8.08 -1.68 -10.24
CA ILE A 63 8.57 -2.74 -9.36
C ILE A 63 7.44 -3.68 -8.94
N ASN A 64 6.23 -3.17 -8.75
CA ASN A 64 5.12 -3.94 -8.19
C ASN A 64 4.68 -5.08 -9.12
N VAL A 65 4.67 -4.86 -10.43
CA VAL A 65 4.30 -5.88 -11.42
C VAL A 65 5.22 -7.12 -11.38
N PRO A 66 6.56 -7.00 -11.55
CA PRO A 66 7.45 -8.15 -11.51
C PRO A 66 7.50 -8.80 -10.13
N LEU A 67 7.43 -8.01 -9.05
CA LEU A 67 7.41 -8.55 -7.69
C LEU A 67 6.14 -9.37 -7.46
N SER A 68 4.98 -8.86 -7.90
CA SER A 68 3.70 -9.56 -7.77
C SER A 68 3.68 -10.84 -8.60
N ILE A 69 4.23 -10.84 -9.83
CA ILE A 69 4.33 -12.04 -10.67
C ILE A 69 5.27 -13.07 -10.02
N GLY A 70 6.41 -12.65 -9.48
CA GLY A 70 7.33 -13.53 -8.78
C GLY A 70 6.71 -14.17 -7.55
N LEU A 71 6.06 -13.38 -6.68
CA LEU A 71 5.40 -13.89 -5.49
C LEU A 71 4.12 -14.68 -5.79
N LEU A 72 3.42 -14.40 -6.89
CA LEU A 72 2.26 -15.17 -7.36
C LEU A 72 2.64 -16.64 -7.59
N THR A 73 3.81 -16.90 -8.19
CA THR A 73 4.27 -18.27 -8.46
C THR A 73 4.55 -19.07 -7.18
N TYR A 74 4.94 -18.41 -6.08
CA TYR A 74 5.24 -19.07 -4.80
C TYR A 74 4.05 -19.14 -3.83
N PHE A 75 3.22 -18.09 -3.78
CA PHE A 75 2.17 -17.91 -2.76
C PHE A 75 0.74 -17.79 -3.34
N GLY A 76 0.58 -17.97 -4.65
CA GLY A 76 -0.71 -17.81 -5.33
C GLY A 76 -1.27 -16.40 -5.16
N VAL A 77 -2.59 -16.28 -5.04
CA VAL A 77 -3.29 -14.99 -4.94
C VAL A 77 -2.82 -14.14 -3.75
N SER A 78 -2.37 -14.77 -2.66
CA SER A 78 -1.81 -14.07 -1.50
C SER A 78 -0.50 -13.34 -1.85
N GLY A 79 0.29 -13.91 -2.76
CA GLY A 79 1.58 -13.35 -3.20
C GLY A 79 1.44 -11.99 -3.89
N VAL A 80 0.35 -11.77 -4.62
CA VAL A 80 0.05 -10.47 -5.25
C VAL A 80 -0.14 -9.39 -4.19
N ILE A 81 -0.97 -9.67 -3.18
CA ILE A 81 -1.25 -8.72 -2.09
C ILE A 81 0.01 -8.45 -1.27
N MET A 82 0.82 -9.47 -1.00
CA MET A 82 2.13 -9.32 -0.34
C MET A 82 3.04 -8.39 -1.14
N GLY A 83 3.08 -8.53 -2.46
CA GLY A 83 3.86 -7.65 -3.32
C GLY A 83 3.40 -6.20 -3.25
N THR A 84 2.08 -5.96 -3.26
CA THR A 84 1.52 -4.62 -3.06
C THR A 84 1.83 -4.05 -1.68
N VAL A 85 1.74 -4.85 -0.62
CA VAL A 85 2.08 -4.42 0.75
C VAL A 85 3.56 -4.05 0.86
N ALA A 86 4.46 -4.84 0.28
CA ALA A 86 5.89 -4.55 0.27
C ALA A 86 6.18 -3.21 -0.43
N CYS A 87 5.58 -2.99 -1.60
CA CYS A 87 5.67 -1.74 -2.35
C CYS A 87 5.13 -0.53 -1.57
N LEU A 88 3.95 -0.66 -0.96
CA LEU A 88 3.38 0.39 -0.11
C LEU A 88 4.19 0.62 1.16
N GLY A 89 4.90 -0.40 1.66
CA GLY A 89 5.82 -0.29 2.79
C GLY A 89 6.99 0.65 2.49
N VAL A 90 7.56 0.57 1.28
CA VAL A 90 8.57 1.54 0.83
C VAL A 90 8.01 2.96 0.85
N SER A 91 6.79 3.14 0.34
CA SER A 91 6.11 4.43 0.34
C SER A 91 5.78 4.95 1.74
N ALA A 92 5.47 4.05 2.67
CA ALA A 92 5.18 4.35 4.06
C ALA A 92 6.40 4.87 4.84
N VAL A 93 7.62 4.59 4.38
CA VAL A 93 8.86 5.04 5.04
C VAL A 93 9.25 6.45 4.58
N TRP A 94 9.23 6.74 3.27
CA TRP A 94 9.68 8.05 2.80
C TRP A 94 8.64 9.16 3.03
N SER A 95 7.35 8.84 3.01
CA SER A 95 6.26 9.80 3.23
C SER A 95 6.34 10.55 4.57
N PRO A 96 6.55 9.88 5.73
CA PRO A 96 6.73 10.58 7.02
C PRO A 96 8.05 11.36 7.08
N ILE A 97 9.10 10.92 6.38
CA ILE A 97 10.37 11.67 6.29
C ILE A 97 10.14 12.99 5.55
N GLN A 98 9.42 12.97 4.42
CA GLN A 98 9.07 14.19 3.71
C GLN A 98 8.20 15.10 4.56
N TYR A 99 7.19 14.55 5.24
CA TYR A 99 6.35 15.28 6.18
C TYR A 99 7.19 16.01 7.25
N TYR A 100 8.11 15.30 7.90
CA TYR A 100 8.95 15.88 8.95
C TYR A 100 9.90 16.97 8.42
N LYS A 101 10.39 16.84 7.19
CA LYS A 101 11.20 17.89 6.56
C LYS A 101 10.40 19.12 6.19
N ILE A 102 9.14 18.95 5.75
CA ILE A 102 8.24 20.06 5.41
C ILE A 102 7.89 20.84 6.67
N ILE A 103 7.48 20.16 7.76
CA ILE A 103 7.07 20.84 8.99
C ILE A 103 8.22 21.60 9.66
N ASN A 104 9.46 21.09 9.55
CA ASN A 104 10.65 21.74 10.06
C ASN A 104 11.27 22.76 9.10
N ASN A 105 10.63 23.08 7.96
CA ASN A 105 11.17 23.98 6.93
C ASN A 105 12.57 23.59 6.41
N THR A 106 12.98 22.33 6.56
CA THR A 106 14.27 21.79 6.10
C THR A 106 14.17 21.05 4.78
N ALA A 107 12.98 21.02 4.18
CA ALA A 107 12.72 20.41 2.89
C ALA A 107 13.45 21.15 1.75
N LYS A 108 14.70 20.73 1.47
CA LYS A 108 15.52 21.21 0.34
C LYS A 108 15.52 20.21 -0.83
N GLY A 109 15.58 20.73 -2.06
CA GLY A 109 15.64 19.94 -3.29
C GLY A 109 14.38 19.10 -3.51
N ILE A 110 14.56 17.84 -3.88
CA ILE A 110 13.50 16.85 -4.19
C ILE A 110 12.45 16.68 -3.07
N TRP A 111 12.83 16.93 -1.82
CA TRP A 111 11.94 16.85 -0.65
C TRP A 111 11.02 18.06 -0.49
N GLY A 112 11.37 19.18 -1.14
CA GLY A 112 10.65 20.45 -1.07
C GLY A 112 9.94 20.81 -2.37
N SER A 113 9.99 19.93 -3.38
CA SER A 113 9.56 20.17 -4.76
C SER A 113 8.12 19.76 -5.06
#